data_AF-A0A3S5A591-F1
#
_entry.id   AF-A0A3S5A591-F1
#
_cell.length_a   1.000
_cell.length_b   1.000
_cell.length_c   1.000
_cell.angle_alpha   90.00
_cell.angle_beta   90.00
_cell.angle_gamma   90.00
#
_symmetry.space_group_name_H-M   'P 1'
#
loop_
_entity.id
_entity.type
_entity.pdbx_description
1 polymer ?
#
loop_
_entity_poly.entity_id
_entity_poly.type
_entity_poly.pdbx_seq_one_letter_code
_entity_poly.pdbx_strand_id
1 'polypeptide(L)'
;MVLYVAIDQLVCQIDDRAFVLGKPAKAGLSRAFVRPSGTEPVVRVYAESATKELAKWLAHAVAKSVLRVLNTHSHDILATEFQLGTSCVDEIPDF
;
A
#
# COMPACT_ATOMS: atom_id res chain seq x y z
N MET A 1 4.64 -3.24 16.12
CA MET A 1 4.04 -4.54 15.74
C MET A 1 2.64 -4.43 15.13
N VAL A 2 1.87 -3.35 15.38
CA VAL A 2 0.46 -3.24 14.92
C VAL A 2 0.32 -2.83 13.45
N LEU A 3 1.21 -1.97 12.93
CA LEU A 3 1.10 -1.44 11.55
C LEU A 3 1.40 -2.49 10.48
N TYR A 4 2.42 -3.33 10.67
CA TYR A 4 2.78 -4.38 9.70
C TYR A 4 1.64 -5.40 9.54
N VAL A 5 1.02 -5.84 10.64
CA VAL A 5 -0.13 -6.76 10.60
C VAL A 5 -1.31 -6.16 9.84
N ALA A 6 -1.57 -4.86 9.99
CA ALA A 6 -2.63 -4.17 9.24
C ALA A 6 -2.32 -4.08 7.73
N ILE A 7 -1.05 -3.88 7.36
CA ILE A 7 -0.63 -3.89 5.95
C ILE A 7 -0.80 -5.28 5.35
N ASP A 8 -0.38 -6.33 6.05
CA ASP A 8 -0.50 -7.72 5.58
C ASP A 8 -1.98 -8.09 5.38
N GLN A 9 -2.88 -7.66 6.28
CA GLN A 9 -4.32 -7.86 6.12
C GLN A 9 -4.88 -7.14 4.88
N LEU A 10 -4.44 -5.92 4.61
CA LEU A 10 -4.86 -5.16 3.42
C LEU A 10 -4.35 -5.82 2.13
N VAL A 11 -3.13 -6.36 2.16
CA VAL A 11 -2.54 -7.10 1.04
C VAL A 11 -3.37 -8.36 0.75
N CYS A 12 -3.66 -9.19 1.77
CA CYS A 12 -4.50 -10.38 1.61
C CYS A 12 -5.90 -10.03 1.06
N GLN A 13 -6.53 -8.96 1.56
CA GLN A 13 -7.86 -8.54 1.09
C GLN A 13 -7.89 -8.16 -0.39
N ILE A 14 -6.81 -7.60 -0.93
CA ILE A 14 -6.75 -7.22 -2.35
C ILE A 14 -6.46 -8.44 -3.21
N ASP A 15 -5.60 -9.35 -2.76
CA ASP A 15 -5.35 -10.60 -3.47
C ASP A 15 -6.66 -11.41 -3.62
N ASP A 16 -7.50 -11.46 -2.57
CA ASP A 16 -8.84 -12.06 -2.63
C ASP A 16 -9.77 -11.33 -3.62
N ARG A 17 -9.74 -9.99 -3.66
CA ARG A 17 -10.56 -9.20 -4.60
C ARG A 17 -10.08 -9.31 -6.04
N ALA A 18 -8.78 -9.40 -6.26
CA ALA A 18 -8.18 -9.56 -7.57
C ALA A 18 -8.57 -10.93 -8.18
N PHE A 19 -8.68 -11.97 -7.33
CA PHE A 19 -9.21 -13.27 -7.72
C PHE A 19 -10.67 -13.19 -8.20
N VAL A 20 -11.53 -12.43 -7.51
CA VAL A 20 -12.96 -12.24 -7.89
C VAL A 20 -13.12 -11.52 -9.23
N LEU A 21 -12.17 -10.67 -9.61
CA LEU A 21 -12.18 -9.94 -10.89
C LEU A 21 -11.69 -10.78 -12.08
N GLY A 22 -11.44 -12.09 -11.89
CA GLY A 22 -11.04 -13.00 -12.97
C GLY A 22 -9.60 -12.79 -13.47
N LYS A 23 -8.81 -11.96 -12.79
CA LYS A 23 -7.36 -11.93 -12.99
C LYS A 23 -6.76 -13.06 -12.15
N PRO A 24 -5.77 -13.82 -12.67
CA PRO A 24 -5.05 -14.78 -11.85
C PRO A 24 -4.21 -14.00 -10.84
N ALA A 25 -4.83 -13.64 -9.71
CA ALA A 25 -4.12 -13.26 -8.52
C ALA A 25 -3.37 -14.51 -8.04
N LYS A 26 -2.21 -14.82 -8.63
CA LYS A 26 -1.20 -15.62 -7.94
C LYS A 26 -1.06 -15.00 -6.56
N ALA A 27 -1.38 -15.77 -5.52
CA ALA A 27 -1.19 -15.35 -4.14
C ALA A 27 0.22 -14.75 -4.00
N GLY A 28 0.33 -13.51 -3.50
CA GLY A 28 1.60 -12.78 -3.44
C GLY A 28 1.90 -11.85 -4.61
N LEU A 29 0.90 -11.46 -5.40
CA LEU A 29 1.04 -10.40 -6.41
C LEU A 29 0.95 -8.99 -5.81
N SER A 30 0.20 -8.84 -4.72
CA SER A 30 0.12 -7.55 -4.03
C SER A 30 1.17 -7.49 -2.92
N ARG A 31 1.82 -6.34 -2.78
CA ARG A 31 2.68 -6.05 -1.62
C ARG A 31 2.68 -4.55 -1.38
N ALA A 32 2.85 -4.18 -0.12
CA ALA A 32 3.02 -2.79 0.26
C ALA A 32 4.01 -2.66 1.41
N PHE A 33 4.75 -1.56 1.42
CA PHE A 33 5.63 -1.23 2.52
C PHE A 33 5.75 0.28 2.69
N VAL A 34 6.10 0.68 3.91
CA VAL A 34 6.15 2.07 4.34
C VAL A 34 7.55 2.39 4.82
N ARG A 35 8.09 3.54 4.40
CA ARG A 35 9.39 4.03 4.85
C ARG A 35 9.30 5.51 5.22
N PRO A 36 9.67 5.91 6.45
CA PRO A 36 9.83 7.32 6.78
C PRO A 36 11.05 7.89 6.02
N SER A 37 10.92 9.12 5.52
CA SER A 37 12.09 9.85 4.98
C SER A 37 12.99 10.29 6.14
N GLY A 38 14.31 10.20 5.95
CA GLY A 38 15.29 10.63 6.95
C GLY A 38 15.67 12.11 6.85
N THR A 39 15.25 12.78 5.78
CA THR A 39 15.68 14.14 5.42
C THR A 39 14.51 15.11 5.21
N GLU A 40 13.30 14.60 5.10
CA GLU A 40 12.09 15.37 4.78
C GLU A 40 10.96 14.93 5.70
N PRO A 41 9.98 15.81 6.02
CA PRO A 41 8.82 15.47 6.85
C PRO A 41 7.77 14.65 6.07
N VAL A 42 8.20 13.62 5.36
CA VAL A 42 7.35 12.81 4.46
C VAL A 42 7.51 11.32 4.75
N VAL A 43 6.42 10.59 4.56
CA VAL A 43 6.41 9.12 4.63
C VAL A 43 6.14 8.57 3.24
N ARG A 44 7.03 7.70 2.77
CA ARG A 44 6.91 7.07 1.45
C ARG A 44 6.17 5.76 1.60
N VAL A 45 5.11 5.60 0.81
CA VAL A 45 4.30 4.38 0.77
C VAL A 45 4.40 3.80 -0.62
N TYR A 46 4.91 2.58 -0.70
CA TYR A 46 5.00 1.83 -1.94
C TYR A 46 3.96 0.74 -1.90
N ALA A 47 3.21 0.60 -2.98
CA ALA A 47 2.23 -0.45 -3.14
C ALA A 47 2.23 -0.96 -4.57
N GLU A 48 2.11 -2.26 -4.72
CA GLU A 48 1.97 -2.89 -6.02
C GLU A 48 0.86 -3.94 -5.96
N SER A 49 0.24 -4.18 -7.10
CA SER A 49 -0.84 -5.16 -7.23
C SER A 49 -1.04 -5.52 -8.71
N ALA A 50 -2.04 -6.36 -8.98
CA ALA A 50 -2.37 -6.82 -10.33
C ALA A 50 -2.62 -5.66 -11.31
N THR A 51 -3.38 -4.65 -10.89
CA THR A 51 -3.75 -3.50 -11.73
C THR A 51 -3.34 -2.17 -11.11
N LYS A 52 -3.22 -1.12 -11.93
CA LYS A 52 -2.93 0.25 -11.45
C LYS A 52 -3.97 0.73 -10.43
N GLU A 53 -5.24 0.37 -10.61
CA GLU A 53 -6.34 0.75 -9.72
C GLU A 53 -6.24 0.07 -8.36
N LEU A 54 -5.92 -1.23 -8.35
CA LEU A 54 -5.72 -1.98 -7.11
C LEU A 54 -4.47 -1.49 -6.37
N ALA A 55 -3.37 -1.25 -7.09
CA ALA A 55 -2.15 -0.69 -6.51
C ALA A 55 -2.41 0.70 -5.90
N LYS A 56 -3.15 1.57 -6.60
CA LYS A 56 -3.55 2.89 -6.08
C LYS A 56 -4.43 2.76 -4.85
N TRP A 57 -5.41 1.86 -4.86
CA TRP A 57 -6.27 1.63 -3.70
C TRP A 57 -5.46 1.14 -2.50
N LEU A 58 -4.55 0.18 -2.70
CA LEU A 58 -3.65 -0.34 -1.67
C LEU A 58 -2.80 0.77 -1.06
N ALA A 59 -2.17 1.59 -1.91
CA ALA A 59 -1.34 2.72 -1.48
C ALA A 59 -2.14 3.69 -0.57
N HIS A 60 -3.38 4.03 -0.95
CA HIS A 60 -4.24 4.91 -0.16
C HIS A 60 -4.71 4.26 1.14
N ALA A 61 -5.06 2.98 1.13
CA ALA A 61 -5.49 2.25 2.32
C ALA A 61 -4.36 2.14 3.35
N VAL A 62 -3.14 1.87 2.89
CA VAL A 62 -1.94 1.85 3.73
C VAL A 62 -1.64 3.24 4.27
N ALA A 63 -1.65 4.29 3.44
CA ALA A 63 -1.42 5.67 3.89
C ALA A 63 -2.42 6.11 4.98
N LYS A 64 -3.72 5.78 4.83
CA LYS A 64 -4.73 6.04 5.86
C LYS A 64 -4.44 5.30 7.17
N SER A 65 -3.99 4.05 7.08
CA SER A 65 -3.64 3.25 8.26
C SER A 65 -2.44 3.83 8.98
N VAL A 66 -1.41 4.27 8.24
CA VAL A 66 -0.25 4.97 8.78
C VAL A 66 -0.67 6.28 9.46
N LEU A 67 -1.46 7.11 8.79
CA LEU A 67 -1.95 8.37 9.34
C LEU A 67 -2.73 8.17 10.65
N ARG A 68 -3.57 7.13 10.72
CA ARG A 68 -4.31 6.80 11.94
C ARG A 68 -3.37 6.47 13.10
N VAL A 69 -2.32 5.69 12.86
CA VAL A 69 -1.31 5.36 13.88
C VAL A 69 -0.54 6.63 14.29
N LEU A 70 -0.12 7.45 13.34
CA LEU A 70 0.58 8.71 13.60
C LEU A 70 -0.26 9.67 14.47
N ASN A 71 -1.53 9.86 14.12
CA ASN A 71 -2.45 10.71 14.89
C ASN A 71 -2.73 10.18 16.31
N THR A 72 -2.61 8.87 16.53
CA THR A 72 -2.84 8.27 17.86
C THR A 72 -1.65 8.56 18.80
N HIS A 73 -0.45 8.73 18.27
CA HIS A 73 0.78 8.89 19.05
C HIS A 73 1.32 10.32 19.09
N SER A 74 0.85 11.20 18.20
CA SER A 74 1.34 12.57 18.13
C SER A 74 0.22 13.48 17.63
N HIS A 75 -0.30 14.33 18.52
CA HIS A 75 -1.36 15.30 18.21
C HIS A 75 -0.91 16.40 17.20
N ASP A 76 0.37 16.42 16.81
CA ASP A 76 1.01 17.50 16.05
C ASP A 76 1.40 17.15 14.59
N ILE A 77 1.08 15.94 14.10
CA ILE A 77 1.46 15.53 12.74
C ILE A 77 0.40 16.02 11.73
N LEU A 78 0.39 17.33 11.48
CA LEU A 78 -0.53 17.97 10.52
C LEU A 78 0.00 17.97 9.07
N ALA A 79 1.24 17.53 8.82
CA ALA A 79 1.92 17.74 7.54
C ALA A 79 2.76 16.56 7.02
N THR A 80 2.45 15.31 7.38
CA THR A 80 3.09 14.18 6.70
C THR A 80 2.51 14.03 5.30
N GLU A 81 3.22 14.56 4.31
CA GLU A 81 2.92 14.25 2.91
C GLU A 81 3.25 12.78 2.63
N PHE A 82 2.32 12.11 1.94
CA PHE A 82 2.51 10.73 1.50
C PHE A 82 2.92 10.73 0.04
N GLN A 83 4.15 10.28 -0.23
CA GLN A 83 4.56 9.99 -1.60
C GLN A 83 4.15 8.56 -1.93
N LEU A 84 3.14 8.41 -2.79
CA LEU A 84 2.59 7.12 -3.22
C LEU A 84 3.33 6.62 -4.47
N GLY A 85 4.01 5.49 -4.35
CA GLY A 85 4.55 4.74 -5.49
C GLY A 85 3.65 3.57 -5.84
N THR A 86 3.18 3.49 -7.08
CA THR A 86 2.36 2.38 -7.57
C THR A 86 3.00 1.69 -8.77
N SER A 87 3.12 0.38 -8.74
CA SER A 87 3.45 -0.44 -9.91
C SER A 87 2.39 -1.54 -10.13
N CYS A 88 2.21 -1.96 -11.38
CA CYS A 88 1.31 -3.04 -11.76
C CYS A 88 2.01 -4.08 -12.60
N VAL A 89 1.61 -5.35 -12.48
CA VAL A 89 2.25 -6.46 -13.21
C VAL A 89 1.77 -6.64 -14.65
N ASP A 90 0.67 -6.00 -15.05
CA ASP A 90 0.12 -6.05 -16.43
C ASP A 90 1.07 -5.45 -17.50
N GLU A 91 2.22 -4.86 -17.12
CA GLU A 91 3.18 -4.28 -18.07
C GLU A 91 4.32 -5.24 -18.49
N ILE A 92 4.29 -6.51 -18.06
CA ILE A 92 5.23 -7.53 -18.55
C ILE A 92 4.53 -8.28 -19.68
N PRO A 93 4.85 -8.02 -20.96
CA PRO A 93 4.35 -8.88 -22.04
C PRO A 93 4.89 -10.28 -21.81
N ASP A 94 3.99 -11.27 -21.83
CA ASP A 94 4.36 -12.67 -21.96
C ASP A 94 5.19 -12.80 -23.24
N PHE A 95 6.51 -12.94 -23.09
CA PHE A 95 7.44 -13.22 -24.19
C PHE A 95 7.33 -14.67 -24.63
#